data_AF-A0A4Y8R3S2-F1
#
_entry.id   AF-A0A4Y8R3S2-F1
#
_cell.length_a   1.000
_cell.length_b   1.000
_cell.length_c   1.000
_cell.angle_alpha   90.00
_cell.angle_beta   90.00
_cell.angle_gamma   90.00
#
_symmetry.space_group_name_H-M   'P 1'
#
loop_
_entity.id
_entity.type
_entity.pdbx_description
1 polymer ?
#
loop_
_entity_poly.entity_id
_entity_poly.type
_entity_poly.pdbx_seq_one_letter_code
_entity_poly.pdbx_strand_id
1 'polypeptide(L)'
;MTTLLEPTSGTDRSRTSDLLDPHLERLGHELTLVERQLNGYSRRTGSYVGHGAVETVEPAEGRYRDELETERERILSRLEMLSAMRVAASC
;
A
#
# COMPACT_ATOMS: atom_id res chain seq x y z
N MET A 1 4.19 -29.29 44.37
CA MET A 1 3.57 -29.53 43.05
C MET A 1 3.62 -28.24 42.28
N THR A 2 4.59 -28.11 41.38
CA THR A 2 4.79 -26.95 40.51
C THR A 2 3.95 -27.14 39.25
N THR A 3 2.81 -26.47 39.17
CA THR A 3 2.04 -26.33 37.92
C THR A 3 2.84 -25.44 36.97
N LEU A 4 3.53 -26.07 36.03
CA LEU A 4 4.04 -25.44 34.81
C LEU A 4 2.82 -24.98 33.99
N LEU A 5 2.59 -23.67 33.96
CA LEU A 5 1.73 -23.04 32.96
C LEU A 5 2.39 -23.25 31.60
N GLU A 6 1.83 -24.13 30.78
CA GLU A 6 2.18 -24.21 29.36
C GLU A 6 1.91 -22.86 28.70
N PRO A 7 2.85 -22.33 27.90
CA PRO A 7 2.61 -21.13 27.15
C PRO A 7 1.62 -21.44 26.02
N THR A 8 0.45 -20.81 26.05
CA THR A 8 -0.59 -20.85 25.01
C THR A 8 -0.16 -20.18 23.69
N SER A 9 1.14 -20.11 23.41
CA SER A 9 1.73 -19.36 22.30
C SER A 9 1.35 -19.90 20.92
N GLY A 10 0.92 -21.16 20.81
CA GLY A 10 0.50 -21.74 19.52
C GLY A 10 -0.80 -21.12 18.95
N THR A 11 -1.77 -20.83 19.82
CA THR A 11 -3.10 -20.38 19.39
C THR A 11 -3.13 -18.88 19.07
N ASP A 12 -2.37 -18.07 19.80
CA ASP A 12 -2.29 -16.62 19.56
C ASP A 12 -1.48 -16.25 18.29
N ARG A 13 -0.49 -17.07 17.91
CA ARG A 13 0.31 -16.88 16.68
C ARG A 13 -0.49 -17.11 15.40
N SER A 14 -1.32 -18.15 15.37
CA SER A 14 -2.23 -18.40 14.24
C SER A 14 -3.23 -17.26 14.10
N ARG A 15 -3.85 -16.85 15.22
CA ARG A 15 -4.88 -15.80 15.24
C ARG A 15 -4.37 -14.43 14.81
N THR A 16 -3.12 -14.09 15.11
CA THR A 16 -2.52 -12.82 14.67
C THR A 16 -2.21 -12.82 13.18
N SER A 17 -1.73 -13.92 12.61
CA SER A 17 -1.52 -14.04 11.16
C SER A 17 -2.85 -13.98 10.40
N ASP A 18 -3.88 -14.69 10.88
CA ASP A 18 -5.23 -14.70 10.31
C ASP A 18 -5.88 -13.31 10.27
N LEU A 19 -5.49 -12.42 11.20
CA LEU A 19 -5.97 -11.04 11.25
C LEU A 19 -5.16 -10.10 10.35
N LEU A 20 -3.86 -10.34 10.16
CA LEU A 20 -2.97 -9.46 9.39
C LEU A 20 -3.05 -9.71 7.89
N ASP A 21 -3.24 -10.96 7.46
CA ASP A 21 -3.22 -11.35 6.05
C ASP A 21 -4.28 -10.59 5.20
N PRO A 22 -5.55 -10.44 5.62
CA PRO A 22 -6.54 -9.65 4.87
C PRO A 22 -6.17 -8.17 4.73
N HIS A 23 -5.47 -7.61 5.73
CA HIS A 23 -5.02 -6.22 5.69
C HIS A 23 -3.85 -6.03 4.71
N LEU A 24 -2.94 -6.99 4.64
CA LEU A 24 -1.83 -6.98 3.67
C LEU A 24 -2.34 -7.10 2.24
N GLU A 25 -3.28 -8.03 1.98
CA GLU A 25 -3.90 -8.20 0.67
C GLU A 25 -4.62 -6.92 0.21
N ARG A 26 -5.42 -6.32 1.11
CA ARG A 26 -6.12 -5.07 0.83
C ARG A 26 -5.16 -3.94 0.49
N LEU A 27 -4.10 -3.75 1.27
CA LEU A 27 -3.10 -2.70 1.01
C LEU A 27 -2.34 -2.95 -0.30
N GLY A 28 -2.09 -4.20 -0.67
CA GLY A 28 -1.52 -4.54 -1.98
C GLY A 28 -2.43 -4.15 -3.15
N HIS A 29 -3.74 -4.34 -3.01
CA HIS A 29 -4.72 -3.87 -4.01
C HIS A 29 -4.78 -2.34 -4.08
N GLU A 30 -4.82 -1.65 -2.95
CA GLU A 30 -4.82 -0.19 -2.90
C GLU A 30 -3.54 0.39 -3.54
N LEU A 31 -2.37 -0.20 -3.25
CA LEU A 31 -1.10 0.16 -3.88
C LEU A 31 -1.16 0.02 -5.42
N THR A 32 -1.68 -1.10 -5.90
CA THR A 32 -1.82 -1.37 -7.35
C THR A 32 -2.68 -0.31 -8.05
N LEU A 33 -3.74 0.16 -7.39
CA LEU A 33 -4.61 1.20 -7.92
C LEU A 33 -3.90 2.56 -7.99
N VAL A 34 -3.19 2.93 -6.92
CA VAL A 34 -2.41 4.17 -6.85
C VAL A 34 -1.30 4.17 -7.91
N GLU A 35 -0.56 3.08 -8.05
CA GLU A 35 0.52 2.96 -9.06
C GLU A 35 -0.02 2.99 -10.49
N ARG A 36 -1.20 2.41 -10.74
CA ARG A 36 -1.89 2.53 -12.03
C ARG A 36 -2.28 3.98 -12.33
N GLN A 37 -2.79 4.70 -11.33
CA GLN A 37 -3.17 6.11 -11.48
C GLN A 37 -1.93 6.97 -11.78
N LEU A 38 -0.85 6.83 -11.01
CA LEU A 38 0.43 7.52 -11.24
C LEU A 38 0.99 7.25 -12.64
N ASN A 39 0.96 6.01 -13.10
CA ASN A 39 1.35 5.66 -14.47
C ASN A 39 0.47 6.35 -15.53
N GLY A 40 -0.84 6.44 -15.28
CA GLY A 40 -1.78 7.15 -16.13
C GLY A 40 -1.56 8.67 -16.16
N TYR A 41 -1.09 9.26 -15.07
CA TYR A 41 -0.64 10.66 -15.03
C TYR A 41 0.62 10.85 -15.86
N SER A 42 1.66 10.05 -15.62
CA SER A 42 2.91 10.13 -16.39
C SER A 42 2.70 10.03 -17.90
N ARG A 43 1.82 9.14 -18.36
CA ARG A 43 1.50 9.01 -19.79
C ARG A 43 0.73 10.21 -20.36
N ARG A 44 -0.20 10.80 -19.62
CA ARG A 44 -0.98 11.96 -20.08
C ARG A 44 -0.13 13.23 -20.13
N THR A 45 0.68 13.48 -19.11
CA THR A 45 1.65 14.59 -19.12
C THR A 45 2.69 14.42 -20.25
N GLY A 46 3.06 13.18 -20.61
CA GLY A 46 3.95 12.89 -21.73
C GLY A 46 3.29 12.75 -23.11
N SER A 47 1.96 12.76 -23.21
CA SER A 47 1.22 12.45 -24.45
C SER A 47 -0.03 13.33 -24.59
N TYR A 48 0.20 14.61 -24.87
CA TYR A 48 -0.77 15.43 -25.58
C TYR A 48 -0.08 16.11 -26.78
N VAL A 49 0.02 15.35 -27.88
CA VAL A 49 0.30 15.88 -29.22
C VAL A 49 -0.93 15.57 -30.07
N GLY A 50 -2.03 16.27 -29.79
CA GLY A 50 -3.27 16.22 -30.55
C GLY A 50 -3.31 17.33 -31.59
N HIS A 51 -3.72 17.01 -32.81
CA HIS A 51 -3.74 17.87 -34.00
C HIS A 51 -4.17 19.33 -33.77
N GLY A 52 -3.29 20.28 -34.10
CA GLY A 52 -3.65 21.61 -34.60
C GLY A 52 -3.92 22.71 -33.58
N ALA A 53 -4.11 22.42 -32.30
CA ALA A 53 -4.21 23.44 -31.26
C ALA A 53 -3.51 22.95 -29.99
N VAL A 54 -2.39 23.59 -29.65
CA VAL A 54 -1.78 23.45 -28.32
C VAL A 54 -2.66 24.24 -27.36
N GLU A 55 -3.80 23.67 -26.98
CA GLU A 55 -4.41 24.05 -25.72
C GLU A 55 -3.53 23.43 -24.64
N THR A 56 -2.67 24.26 -24.04
CA THR A 56 -2.14 24.00 -22.71
C THR A 56 -3.32 23.96 -21.76
N VAL A 57 -3.96 22.79 -21.65
CA VAL A 57 -4.69 22.44 -20.44
C VAL A 57 -3.61 22.46 -19.37
N GLU A 58 -3.51 23.53 -18.57
CA GLU A 58 -2.75 23.47 -17.33
C GLU A 58 -3.45 22.42 -16.49
N PRO A 59 -2.88 21.22 -16.34
CA PRO A 59 -3.58 20.23 -15.58
C PRO A 59 -3.32 20.62 -14.13
N ALA A 60 -4.18 20.19 -13.22
CA ALA A 60 -3.94 20.39 -11.79
C ALA A 60 -2.74 19.52 -11.30
N GLU A 61 -1.60 19.56 -12.02
CA GLU A 61 -0.61 18.47 -12.16
C GLU A 61 0.29 18.25 -10.97
N GLY A 62 0.47 19.25 -10.11
CA GLY A 62 1.25 19.07 -8.89
C GLY A 62 0.43 18.35 -7.84
N ARG A 63 -0.58 19.04 -7.29
CA ARG A 63 -1.22 18.63 -6.03
C ARG A 63 -1.78 17.21 -6.05
N TYR A 64 -2.52 16.83 -7.11
CA TYR A 64 -3.12 15.49 -7.14
C TYR A 64 -2.09 14.38 -7.36
N ARG A 65 -1.03 14.66 -8.13
CA ARG A 65 0.08 13.71 -8.29
C ARG A 65 0.86 13.56 -6.98
N ASP A 66 1.17 14.68 -6.33
CA ASP A 66 1.87 14.71 -5.05
C ASP A 66 1.05 13.98 -3.96
N GLU A 67 -0.28 14.13 -3.98
CA GLU A 67 -1.21 13.38 -3.12
C GLU A 67 -1.14 11.86 -3.39
N LEU A 68 -1.08 11.44 -4.65
CA LEU A 68 -0.92 10.02 -5.01
C LEU A 68 0.46 9.46 -4.64
N GLU A 69 1.53 10.24 -4.80
CA GLU A 69 2.89 9.86 -4.38
C GLU A 69 2.95 9.73 -2.84
N THR A 70 2.34 10.67 -2.12
CA THR A 70 2.20 10.62 -0.65
C THR A 70 1.41 9.39 -0.20
N GLU A 71 0.29 9.09 -0.85
CA GLU A 71 -0.53 7.92 -0.49
C GLU A 71 0.21 6.60 -0.82
N ARG A 72 0.99 6.56 -1.91
CA ARG A 72 1.86 5.43 -2.22
C ARG A 72 2.87 5.17 -1.09
N GLU A 73 3.59 6.19 -0.64
CA GLU A 73 4.56 6.08 0.44
C GLU A 73 3.92 5.64 1.76
N ARG A 74 2.73 6.16 2.05
CA ARG A 74 1.95 5.79 3.22
C ARG A 74 1.54 4.31 3.20
N ILE A 75 1.06 3.81 2.07
CA ILE A 75 0.67 2.40 1.91
C ILE A 75 1.89 1.49 2.05
N LEU A 76 3.02 1.85 1.42
CA LEU A 76 4.27 1.10 1.53
C LEU A 76 4.77 1.01 2.98
N SER A 77 4.78 2.14 3.69
CA SER A 77 5.18 2.19 5.10
C SER A 77 4.30 1.30 5.98
N ARG A 78 2.99 1.25 5.68
CA ARG A 78 2.05 0.42 6.43
C ARG A 78 2.19 -1.06 6.10
N LEU A 79 2.47 -1.41 4.84
CA LEU A 79 2.79 -2.78 4.43
C LEU A 79 4.06 -3.29 5.13
N GLU A 80 5.11 -2.47 5.17
CA GLU A 80 6.36 -2.82 5.85
C GLU A 80 6.13 -3.11 7.34
N MET A 81 5.42 -2.21 8.03
CA MET A 81 5.08 -2.38 9.45
C MET A 81 4.25 -3.65 9.71
N LEU A 82 3.19 -3.89 8.93
CA LEU A 82 2.33 -5.06 9.13
C LEU A 82 3.04 -6.37 8.77
N SER A 83 3.90 -6.35 7.75
CA SER A 83 4.75 -7.47 7.39
C SER A 83 5.75 -7.79 8.52
N ALA A 84 6.39 -6.76 9.10
CA ALA A 84 7.27 -6.93 10.25
C ALA A 84 6.54 -7.49 11.48
N MET A 85 5.31 -7.02 11.75
CA MET A 85 4.46 -7.59 12.82
C MET A 85 4.14 -9.07 12.57
N ARG A 86 3.82 -9.44 11.33
CA ARG A 86 3.58 -10.83 10.94
C ARG A 86 4.81 -11.70 11.16
N VAL A 87 5.99 -11.24 10.76
CA VAL A 87 7.26 -11.95 10.98
C VAL A 87 7.55 -12.09 12.48
N ALA A 88 7.40 -11.01 13.25
CA ALA A 88 7.62 -11.04 14.71
C ALA A 88 6.64 -11.99 15.44
N ALA A 89 5.39 -12.07 14.97
CA ALA A 89 4.41 -13.03 15.48
C ALA A 89 4.70 -14.49 15.06
N SER A 90 5.51 -14.68 14.00
CA SER A 90 5.87 -16.00 13.49
C SER A 90 7.13 -16.61 14.17
N CYS A 91 7.95 -15.77 14.82
CA CYS A 91 9.13 -16.17 15.60
C CYS A 91 8.76 -16.58 17.03
#